data_AF-A0AA38YIF4-F1
#
_entry.id   AF-A0AA38YIF4-F1
#
_cell.length_a   1.000
_cell.length_b   1.000
_cell.length_c   1.000
_cell.angle_alpha   90.00
_cell.angle_beta   90.00
_cell.angle_gamma   90.00
#
_symmetry.space_group_name_H-M   'P 1'
#
loop_
_entity.id
_entity.type
_entity.pdbx_description
1 polymer ?
#
loop_
_entity_poly.entity_id
_entity_poly.type
_entity_poly.pdbx_seq_one_letter_code
_entity_poly.pdbx_strand_id
1 'polypeptide(L)'
;MWLNEEGFKNALKTWWEGFDFSGSASFIMVDKLKALKPILRNWNRDVFGKIEVQKALALNLADFWDKEESSCSFSLEELDVRREARENYKKWALFEEMSWKQKSREVWLKEGDRDMEIFHMMANAHRRRN
;
A
#
# COMPACT_ATOMS: atom_id res chain seq x y z
N MET A 1 1.50 3.75 -4.34
CA MET A 1 1.14 2.49 -3.66
C MET A 1 0.86 1.38 -4.67
N TRP A 2 -0.28 1.37 -5.39
CA TRP A 2 -0.64 0.25 -6.29
C TRP A 2 0.38 -0.02 -7.40
N LEU A 3 0.90 1.04 -8.03
CA LEU A 3 1.87 0.92 -9.13
C LEU A 3 3.23 0.36 -8.72
N ASN A 4 3.53 0.35 -7.40
CA ASN A 4 4.77 -0.19 -6.85
C ASN A 4 4.61 -1.66 -6.44
N GLU A 5 3.39 -2.19 -6.43
CA GLU A 5 3.19 -3.61 -6.14
C GLU A 5 3.45 -4.42 -7.41
N GLU A 6 4.25 -5.46 -7.24
CA GLU A 6 4.65 -6.32 -8.34
C GLU A 6 3.42 -7.00 -8.97
N GLY A 7 3.38 -7.07 -10.30
CA GLY A 7 2.26 -7.67 -11.03
C GLY A 7 0.99 -6.81 -11.14
N PHE A 8 0.84 -5.69 -10.43
CA PHE A 8 -0.37 -4.85 -10.51
C PHE A 8 -0.67 -4.37 -11.94
N LYS A 9 0.36 -3.90 -12.67
CA LYS A 9 0.20 -3.41 -14.05
C LYS A 9 -0.28 -4.51 -15.01
N ASN A 10 0.21 -5.74 -14.81
CA ASN A 10 -0.19 -6.88 -15.63
C ASN A 10 -1.64 -7.27 -15.32
N ALA A 11 -2.00 -7.37 -14.04
CA ALA A 11 -3.38 -7.65 -13.61
C ALA A 11 -4.36 -6.60 -14.14
N LEU A 12 -4.00 -5.30 -14.04
CA LEU A 12 -4.80 -4.20 -14.56
C LEU A 12 -5.04 -4.32 -16.07
N LYS A 13 -4.00 -4.66 -16.83
CA LYS A 13 -4.10 -4.89 -18.28
C LYS A 13 -5.06 -6.03 -18.59
N THR A 14 -4.91 -7.17 -17.91
CA THR A 14 -5.79 -8.34 -18.08
C THR A 14 -7.25 -8.00 -17.78
N TRP A 15 -7.54 -7.28 -16.69
CA TRP A 15 -8.92 -6.87 -16.38
C TRP A 15 -9.48 -5.93 -17.45
N TRP A 16 -8.67 -4.96 -17.89
CA TRP A 16 -9.09 -3.96 -18.87
C TRP A 16 -9.43 -4.56 -20.24
N GLU A 17 -8.61 -5.51 -20.69
CA GLU A 17 -8.78 -6.23 -21.95
C GLU A 17 -9.93 -7.25 -21.88
N GLY A 18 -10.19 -7.83 -20.70
CA GLY A 18 -11.29 -8.79 -20.48
C GLY A 18 -12.69 -8.18 -20.48
N PHE A 19 -12.82 -6.86 -20.49
CA PHE A 19 -14.13 -6.21 -20.58
C PHE A 19 -14.58 -6.01 -22.03
N ASP A 20 -15.76 -6.56 -22.33
CA ASP A 20 -16.44 -6.36 -23.60
C ASP A 20 -17.70 -5.50 -23.43
N PHE A 21 -17.72 -4.35 -24.11
CA PHE A 21 -18.81 -3.38 -24.08
C PHE A 21 -19.01 -2.83 -25.49
N SER A 22 -20.28 -2.61 -25.87
CA SER A 22 -20.65 -2.04 -27.16
C SER A 22 -21.30 -0.66 -27.01
N GLY A 23 -21.12 0.21 -28.00
CA GLY A 23 -21.66 1.57 -28.01
C GLY A 23 -20.64 2.60 -28.49
N SER A 24 -20.88 3.87 -28.16
CA SER A 24 -19.91 4.93 -28.43
C SER A 24 -18.64 4.74 -27.61
N ALA A 25 -17.52 5.28 -28.09
CA ALA A 25 -16.24 5.20 -27.38
C ALA A 25 -16.33 5.79 -25.95
N SER A 26 -17.10 6.87 -25.77
CA SER A 26 -17.33 7.47 -24.44
C SER A 26 -18.13 6.55 -23.52
N PHE A 27 -19.14 5.86 -24.04
CA PHE A 27 -19.93 4.90 -23.29
C PHE A 27 -19.07 3.70 -22.85
N ILE A 28 -18.33 3.10 -23.78
CA ILE A 28 -17.42 1.97 -23.52
C ILE A 28 -16.41 2.35 -22.43
N MET A 29 -15.81 3.54 -22.51
CA MET A 29 -14.85 4.00 -21.50
C MET A 29 -15.47 4.10 -20.10
N VAL A 30 -16.65 4.72 -20.00
CA VAL A 30 -17.34 4.90 -18.72
C VAL A 30 -17.70 3.55 -18.09
N ASP A 31 -18.20 2.60 -18.89
CA ASP A 31 -18.61 1.30 -18.37
C ASP A 31 -17.41 0.40 -18.03
N LYS A 32 -16.30 0.46 -18.79
CA LYS A 32 -15.02 -0.14 -18.37
C LYS A 32 -14.55 0.40 -17.02
N LEU A 33 -14.61 1.71 -16.81
CA LEU A 33 -14.24 2.31 -15.52
C LEU A 33 -15.17 1.87 -14.37
N LYS A 34 -16.49 1.77 -14.63
CA LYS A 34 -17.45 1.28 -13.64
C LYS A 34 -17.19 -0.18 -13.26
N ALA A 35 -16.90 -1.04 -14.24
CA ALA A 35 -16.59 -2.45 -14.02
C ALA A 35 -15.24 -2.65 -13.32
N LEU A 36 -14.25 -1.81 -13.63
CA LEU A 36 -12.93 -1.87 -13.01
C LEU A 36 -12.95 -1.44 -11.54
N LYS A 37 -13.78 -0.46 -11.17
CA LYS A 37 -13.86 0.09 -9.81
C LYS A 37 -14.04 -0.97 -8.71
N PRO A 38 -15.01 -1.91 -8.75
CA PRO A 38 -15.15 -2.94 -7.73
C PRO A 38 -13.99 -3.94 -7.69
N ILE A 39 -13.40 -4.27 -8.85
CA ILE A 39 -12.23 -5.16 -8.93
C ILE A 39 -11.04 -4.53 -8.22
N LEU A 40 -10.74 -3.27 -8.50
CA LEU A 40 -9.68 -2.52 -7.82
C LEU A 40 -9.94 -2.40 -6.32
N ARG A 41 -11.20 -2.21 -5.92
CA ARG A 41 -11.56 -2.13 -4.50
C ARG A 41 -11.31 -3.46 -3.77
N ASN A 42 -11.69 -4.58 -4.38
CA ASN A 42 -11.45 -5.91 -3.82
C ASN A 42 -9.96 -6.23 -3.80
N TRP A 43 -9.26 -6.04 -4.92
CA TRP A 43 -7.81 -6.25 -4.99
C TRP A 43 -7.05 -5.42 -3.95
N ASN A 44 -7.40 -4.15 -3.76
CA ASN A 44 -6.77 -3.32 -2.74
C ASN A 44 -6.99 -3.87 -1.32
N ARG A 45 -8.19 -4.40 -1.04
CA ARG A 45 -8.48 -5.04 0.25
C ARG A 45 -7.71 -6.35 0.42
N ASP A 46 -7.60 -7.15 -0.63
CA ASP A 46 -7.02 -8.49 -0.54
C ASP A 46 -5.47 -8.42 -0.48
N VAL A 47 -4.85 -7.44 -1.17
CA VAL A 47 -3.39 -7.26 -1.18
C VAL A 47 -2.89 -6.38 -0.03
N PHE A 48 -3.52 -5.23 0.22
CA PHE A 48 -3.05 -4.29 1.26
C PHE A 48 -3.84 -4.37 2.56
N GLY A 49 -5.09 -4.85 2.52
CA GLY A 49 -5.96 -4.92 3.68
C GLY A 49 -6.06 -3.60 4.44
N LYS A 50 -5.98 -3.69 5.77
CA LYS A 50 -5.75 -2.53 6.63
C LYS A 50 -4.25 -2.33 6.78
N ILE A 51 -3.71 -1.34 6.08
CA ILE A 51 -2.27 -1.01 6.10
C ILE A 51 -1.75 -0.83 7.53
N GLU A 52 -2.52 -0.18 8.42
CA GLU A 52 -2.17 -0.01 9.84
C GLU A 52 -1.94 -1.34 10.57
N VAL A 53 -2.77 -2.36 10.28
CA VAL A 53 -2.66 -3.70 10.89
C VAL A 53 -1.44 -4.43 10.32
N GLN A 54 -1.23 -4.36 9.01
CA GLN A 54 -0.08 -5.00 8.36
C GLN A 54 1.25 -4.40 8.84
N LYS A 55 1.32 -3.07 8.97
CA LYS A 55 2.46 -2.37 9.56
C LYS A 55 2.71 -2.80 11.01
N ALA A 56 1.65 -2.90 11.83
CA ALA A 56 1.78 -3.32 13.23
C ALA A 56 2.29 -4.77 13.36
N LEU A 57 1.82 -5.68 12.50
CA LEU A 57 2.32 -7.06 12.44
C LEU A 57 3.80 -7.10 12.04
N ALA A 58 4.19 -6.34 11.01
CA ALA A 58 5.58 -6.26 10.57
C ALA A 58 6.48 -5.63 11.64
N LEU A 59 5.99 -4.63 12.38
CA LEU A 59 6.70 -4.02 13.51
C LEU A 59 6.91 -5.03 14.64
N ASN A 60 5.87 -5.76 15.05
CA ASN A 60 5.99 -6.78 16.09
C ASN A 60 7.01 -7.87 15.72
N LEU A 61 7.07 -8.26 14.45
CA LEU A 61 8.05 -9.22 13.96
C LEU A 61 9.48 -8.64 14.00
N ALA A 62 9.66 -7.38 13.59
CA ALA A 62 10.96 -6.71 13.69
C ALA A 62 11.42 -6.56 15.16
N ASP A 63 10.51 -6.15 16.06
CA ASP A 63 10.77 -6.00 17.49
C ASP A 63 11.10 -7.34 18.17
N PHE A 64 10.52 -8.44 17.70
CA PHE A 64 10.86 -9.78 18.18
C PHE A 64 12.32 -10.12 17.89
N TRP A 65 12.74 -9.97 16.64
CA TRP A 65 14.12 -10.25 16.22
C TRP A 65 15.14 -9.28 16.85
N ASP A 66 14.77 -8.02 17.06
CA ASP A 66 15.63 -7.04 17.73
C ASP A 66 15.85 -7.38 19.22
N LYS A 67 14.88 -8.01 19.89
CA LYS A 67 15.03 -8.49 21.28
C LYS A 67 15.89 -9.75 21.37
N GLU A 68 15.75 -10.65 20.40
CA GLU A 68 16.50 -11.90 20.35
C GLU A 68 18.01 -11.65 20.13
N GLU A 69 18.36 -10.56 19.42
CA GLU A 69 19.75 -10.06 19.23
C GLU A 69 20.46 -9.72 20.55
N SER A 70 19.70 -9.25 21.55
CA SER A 70 20.28 -8.92 22.85
C SER A 70 20.68 -10.15 23.65
N SER A 71 20.31 -11.36 23.20
CA SER A 71 20.44 -12.60 23.97
C SER A 71 21.43 -13.63 23.41
N CYS A 72 21.76 -13.63 22.11
CA CYS A 72 22.66 -14.62 21.53
C CYS A 72 23.32 -14.20 20.19
N SER A 73 24.44 -14.85 19.83
CA SER A 73 25.06 -14.71 18.50
C SER A 73 24.33 -15.58 17.47
N PHE A 74 23.73 -14.95 16.46
CA PHE A 74 22.89 -15.60 15.45
C PHE A 74 23.65 -16.41 14.39
N SER A 75 22.93 -17.38 13.80
CA SER A 75 23.29 -18.06 12.56
C SER A 75 23.06 -17.16 11.32
N LEU A 76 23.62 -17.56 10.18
CA LEU A 76 23.53 -16.79 8.92
C LEU A 76 22.09 -16.72 8.38
N GLU A 77 21.29 -17.78 8.58
CA GLU A 77 19.86 -17.83 8.20
C GLU A 77 19.00 -16.90 9.06
N GLU A 78 19.24 -16.83 10.38
CA GLU A 78 18.50 -15.94 11.28
C GLU A 78 18.77 -14.45 10.97
N LEU A 79 19.99 -14.12 10.54
CA LEU A 79 20.34 -12.78 10.07
C LEU A 79 19.58 -12.36 8.81
N ASP A 80 19.32 -13.30 7.89
CA ASP A 80 18.56 -13.03 6.67
C ASP A 80 17.06 -12.90 6.95
N VAL A 81 16.49 -13.75 7.80
CA VAL A 81 15.08 -13.63 8.23
C VAL A 81 14.84 -12.29 8.95
N ARG A 82 15.79 -11.84 9.78
CA ARG A 82 15.73 -10.51 10.41
C ARG A 82 15.76 -9.38 9.38
N ARG A 83 16.65 -9.49 8.39
CA ARG A 83 16.75 -8.49 7.32
C ARG A 83 15.41 -8.39 6.58
N GLU A 84 14.82 -9.52 6.24
CA GLU A 84 13.52 -9.60 5.59
C GLU A 84 12.41 -8.99 6.46
N ALA A 85 12.38 -9.27 7.77
CA ALA A 85 11.42 -8.67 8.69
C ALA A 85 11.52 -7.14 8.74
N ARG A 86 12.75 -6.59 8.80
CA ARG A 86 12.99 -5.14 8.77
C ARG A 86 12.63 -4.52 7.42
N GLU A 87 12.94 -5.19 6.32
CA GLU A 87 12.57 -4.73 4.97
C GLU A 87 11.05 -4.76 4.76
N ASN A 88 10.36 -5.77 5.27
CA ASN A 88 8.91 -5.86 5.25
C ASN A 88 8.28 -4.71 6.04
N TYR A 89 8.77 -4.40 7.24
CA TYR A 89 8.31 -3.23 8.00
C TYR A 89 8.51 -1.92 7.21
N LYS A 90 9.69 -1.71 6.61
CA LYS A 90 9.96 -0.55 5.77
C LYS A 90 9.00 -0.46 4.58
N LYS A 91 8.72 -1.59 3.91
CA LYS A 91 7.74 -1.66 2.81
C LYS A 91 6.36 -1.16 3.27
N TRP A 92 5.86 -1.65 4.40
CA TRP A 92 4.55 -1.23 4.93
C TRP A 92 4.51 0.23 5.38
N ALA A 93 5.57 0.74 5.99
CA ALA A 93 5.69 2.15 6.36
C ALA A 93 5.64 3.07 5.11
N LEU A 94 6.34 2.71 4.04
CA LEU A 94 6.29 3.45 2.77
C LEU A 94 4.90 3.42 2.12
N PHE A 95 4.20 2.28 2.17
CA PHE A 95 2.84 2.18 1.67
C PHE A 95 1.85 3.05 2.45
N GLU A 96 2.01 3.13 3.76
CA GLU A 96 1.24 4.02 4.60
C GLU A 96 1.47 5.49 4.20
N GLU A 97 2.72 5.93 4.12
CA GLU A 97 3.10 7.29 3.69
C GLU A 97 2.49 7.64 2.31
N MET A 98 2.65 6.75 1.33
CA MET A 98 2.05 6.93 0.01
C MET A 98 0.52 7.02 0.05
N SER A 99 -0.14 6.19 0.87
CA SER A 99 -1.60 6.23 1.06
C SER A 99 -2.03 7.56 1.64
N TRP A 100 -1.31 8.07 2.64
CA TRP A 100 -1.60 9.36 3.25
C TRP A 100 -1.37 10.52 2.28
N LYS A 101 -0.27 10.53 1.53
CA LYS A 101 0.00 11.53 0.48
C LYS A 101 -1.07 11.55 -0.59
N GLN A 102 -1.53 10.38 -1.03
CA GLN A 102 -2.61 10.28 -2.01
C GLN A 102 -3.95 10.80 -1.46
N LYS A 103 -4.25 10.52 -0.18
CA LYS A 103 -5.49 10.98 0.49
C LYS A 103 -5.47 12.47 0.82
N SER A 104 -4.31 13.02 1.22
CA SER A 104 -4.15 14.43 1.54
C SER A 104 -4.17 15.32 0.30
N ARG A 105 -3.94 14.75 -0.90
CA ARG A 105 -3.81 15.48 -2.18
C ARG A 105 -2.70 16.53 -2.16
N GLU A 106 -1.76 16.41 -1.22
CA GLU A 106 -0.68 17.37 -1.06
C GLU A 106 0.45 17.10 -2.04
N VAL A 107 0.75 18.12 -2.85
CA VAL A 107 1.83 18.09 -3.85
C VAL A 107 3.18 18.51 -3.23
N TRP A 108 3.17 19.11 -2.04
CA TRP A 108 4.32 19.85 -1.49
C TRP A 108 5.32 19.04 -0.65
N LEU A 109 4.94 17.88 -0.12
CA LEU A 109 5.83 17.05 0.70
C LEU A 109 6.75 16.16 -0.17
N LYS A 110 8.06 16.41 -0.06
CA LYS A 110 9.11 15.55 -0.61
C LYS A 110 9.20 14.27 0.25
N GLU A 111 9.48 13.16 -0.43
CA GLU A 111 9.59 11.83 0.18
C GLU A 111 10.69 11.84 1.25
N GLY A 112 10.35 11.45 2.50
CA GLY A 112 11.28 11.43 3.63
C GLY A 112 11.09 12.48 4.74
N ASP A 113 10.13 13.39 4.62
CA ASP A 113 9.74 14.26 5.74
C ASP A 113 8.84 13.51 6.72
N ARG A 114 9.27 13.45 7.98
CA ARG A 114 8.67 12.64 9.07
C ARG A 114 7.37 13.22 9.67
N ASP A 115 6.72 14.17 9.02
CA ASP A 115 5.56 14.86 9.57
C ASP A 115 4.24 14.13 9.26
N MET A 116 4.13 12.88 9.75
CA MET A 116 2.91 12.06 9.65
C MET A 116 1.69 12.75 10.29
N GLU A 117 1.88 13.62 11.29
CA GLU A 117 0.80 14.32 12.00
C GLU A 117 0.00 15.27 11.09
N ILE A 118 0.70 16.01 10.21
CA ILE A 118 0.06 16.92 9.24
C ILE A 118 -0.76 16.12 8.23
N PHE A 119 -0.21 15.00 7.76
CA PHE A 119 -0.92 14.08 6.87
C PHE A 119 -2.20 13.52 7.48
N HIS A 120 -2.14 13.08 8.75
CA HIS A 120 -3.31 12.56 9.47
C HIS A 120 -4.38 13.63 9.65
N MET A 121 -4.00 14.85 10.03
CA MET A 121 -4.94 15.96 10.23
C MET A 121 -5.68 16.30 8.93
N MET A 122 -4.95 16.43 7.83
CA MET A 122 -5.51 16.87 6.53
C MET A 122 -6.34 15.78 5.85
N ALA A 123 -5.89 14.51 5.89
CA ALA A 123 -6.68 13.40 5.37
C ALA A 123 -7.97 13.18 6.17
N ASN A 124 -7.94 13.40 7.49
CA ASN A 124 -9.15 13.41 8.31
C ASN A 124 -10.10 14.57 7.93
N ALA A 125 -9.56 15.76 7.64
CA ALA A 125 -10.36 16.90 7.17
C ALA A 125 -11.06 16.62 5.83
N HIS A 126 -10.36 16.03 4.86
CA HIS A 126 -10.96 15.64 3.58
C HIS A 126 -11.96 14.49 3.69
N ARG A 127 -11.73 13.52 4.60
CA ARG A 127 -12.70 12.45 4.87
C ARG A 127 -14.01 12.96 5.45
N ARG A 128 -14.00 14.05 6.23
CA ARG A 128 -15.25 14.66 6.75
C ARG A 128 -16.04 15.40 5.66
N ARG A 129 -15.39 15.78 4.57
CA ARG A 129 -15.98 16.60 3.48
C ARG A 129 -16.54 15.77 2.33
N ASN A 130 -16.09 14.51 2.17
CA ASN A 130 -16.54 13.57 1.13
C ASN A 130 -17.50 12.53 1.71
#